data_AF-A0A317CLJ8-F1
#
_entry.id   AF-A0A317CLJ8-F1
#
_cell.length_a   1.000
_cell.length_b   1.000
_cell.length_c   1.000
_cell.angle_alpha   90.00
_cell.angle_beta   90.00
_cell.angle_gamma   90.00
#
_symmetry.space_group_name_H-M   'P 1'
#
loop_
_entity.id
_entity.type
_entity.pdbx_description
1 polymer ?
#
loop_
_entity_poly.entity_id
_entity_poly.type
_entity_poly.pdbx_seq_one_letter_code
_entity_poly.pdbx_strand_id
1 'polypeptide(L)'
;MNNKSSKSAIEASISAIGIDNVRELLIKALPIIETRKSELLALLDSGDTSRATDSAHRTISSIRLYGSDRLEKLLIEVKDQSYSTENLSKICADILQEFDSVIATVNEWLEDNKN
;
A
#
# COMPACT_ATOMS: atom_id res chain seq x y z
N MET A 1 19.64 -2.49 -4.77
CA MET A 1 18.36 -1.77 -4.85
C MET A 1 18.09 -1.20 -3.48
N ASN A 2 17.96 0.12 -3.33
CA ASN A 2 17.51 0.70 -2.05
C ASN A 2 16.11 0.17 -1.77
N ASN A 3 15.91 -0.42 -0.59
CA ASN A 3 14.64 -0.99 -0.17
C ASN A 3 13.81 0.14 0.47
N LYS A 4 12.95 0.79 -0.31
CA LYS A 4 12.12 1.89 0.17
C LYS A 4 11.07 1.37 1.14
N SER A 5 11.10 1.91 2.35
CA SER A 5 10.05 1.75 3.36
C SER A 5 9.05 2.90 3.26
N SER A 6 7.85 2.73 3.82
CA SER A 6 6.86 3.81 3.96
C SER A 6 7.44 5.06 4.64
N LYS A 7 8.26 4.88 5.68
CA LYS A 7 8.93 6.00 6.36
C LYS A 7 9.83 6.78 5.40
N SER A 8 10.69 6.10 4.65
CA SER A 8 11.56 6.76 3.66
C SER A 8 10.78 7.41 2.51
N ALA A 9 9.61 6.86 2.16
CA ALA A 9 8.70 7.42 1.16
C ALA A 9 8.11 8.76 1.63
N ILE A 10 7.67 8.79 2.89
CA ILE A 10 7.15 10.00 3.54
C ILE A 10 8.24 11.06 3.63
N GLU A 11 9.45 10.70 4.08
CA GLU A 11 10.61 11.62 4.15
C GLU A 11 11.00 12.21 2.78
N ALA A 12 11.01 11.38 1.73
CA ALA A 12 11.23 11.84 0.37
C ALA A 12 10.13 12.79 -0.10
N SER A 13 8.86 12.50 0.24
CA SER A 13 7.74 13.38 -0.08
C SER A 13 7.83 14.71 0.66
N ILE A 14 8.25 14.73 1.93
CA ILE A 14 8.45 15.97 2.70
C ILE A 14 9.50 16.84 2.02
N SER A 15 10.59 16.23 1.55
CA SER A 15 11.65 16.93 0.82
C SER A 15 11.17 17.53 -0.51
N ALA A 16 10.16 16.92 -1.14
CA ALA A 16 9.66 17.33 -2.44
C ALA A 16 8.56 18.40 -2.37
N ILE A 17 7.62 18.28 -1.43
CA ILE A 17 6.42 19.14 -1.37
C ILE A 17 6.22 19.84 -0.02
N GLY A 18 7.09 19.61 0.96
CA GLY A 18 6.98 20.18 2.30
C GLY A 18 6.06 19.40 3.24
N ILE A 19 6.25 19.58 4.55
CA ILE A 19 5.60 18.80 5.60
C ILE A 19 4.07 18.97 5.62
N ASP A 20 3.57 20.20 5.47
CA ASP A 20 2.13 20.49 5.53
C ASP A 20 1.37 19.83 4.38
N ASN A 21 1.93 19.89 3.18
CA ASN A 21 1.35 19.24 1.99
C ASN A 21 1.37 17.71 2.11
N VAL A 22 2.44 17.14 2.67
CA VAL A 22 2.48 15.70 2.96
C VAL A 22 1.43 15.31 4.00
N ARG A 23 1.27 16.10 5.06
CA ARG A 23 0.25 15.85 6.07
C ARG A 23 -1.15 15.86 5.47
N GLU A 24 -1.50 16.87 4.68
CA GLU A 24 -2.80 16.92 3.99
C GLU A 24 -3.00 15.73 3.06
N LEU A 25 -1.95 15.35 2.31
CA LEU A 25 -1.96 14.20 1.43
C LEU A 25 -2.21 12.90 2.20
N LEU A 26 -1.51 12.68 3.31
CA LEU A 26 -1.62 11.47 4.12
C LEU A 26 -2.99 11.36 4.81
N ILE A 27 -3.55 12.47 5.30
CA ILE A 27 -4.92 12.50 5.86
C ILE A 27 -5.93 12.04 4.80
N LYS A 28 -5.79 12.50 3.56
CA LYS A 28 -6.67 12.10 2.45
C LYS A 28 -6.40 10.67 1.97
N ALA A 29 -5.14 10.24 2.01
CA ALA A 29 -4.73 8.93 1.52
C ALA A 29 -5.14 7.80 2.48
N LEU A 30 -5.05 7.99 3.79
CA LEU A 30 -5.32 6.95 4.78
C LEU A 30 -6.63 6.16 4.56
N PRO A 31 -7.81 6.79 4.44
CA PRO A 31 -9.06 6.05 4.19
C PRO A 31 -9.07 5.35 2.82
N ILE A 32 -8.34 5.88 1.83
CA ILE A 32 -8.19 5.26 0.53
C ILE A 32 -7.36 3.98 0.66
N ILE A 33 -6.27 4.01 1.44
CA ILE A 33 -5.41 2.83 1.69
C ILE A 33 -6.22 1.71 2.35
N GLU A 34 -6.99 2.03 3.39
CA GLU A 34 -7.84 1.06 4.10
C GLU A 34 -8.89 0.43 3.17
N THR A 35 -9.49 1.26 2.30
CA THR A 35 -10.45 0.80 1.29
C THR A 35 -9.78 -0.14 0.30
N ARG A 36 -8.59 0.20 -0.20
CA ARG A 36 -7.84 -0.63 -1.17
C ARG A 36 -7.39 -1.96 -0.56
N LYS A 37 -6.92 -1.94 0.69
CA LYS A 37 -6.60 -3.14 1.46
C LYS A 37 -7.81 -4.08 1.51
N SER A 38 -8.95 -3.57 1.95
CA SER A 38 -10.17 -4.35 2.14
C SER A 38 -10.72 -4.88 0.81
N GLU A 39 -10.76 -4.03 -0.22
CA GLU A 39 -11.20 -4.38 -1.57
C GLU A 39 -10.33 -5.49 -2.17
N LEU A 40 -9.01 -5.34 -2.12
CA LEU A 40 -8.09 -6.31 -2.72
C LEU A 40 -8.17 -7.68 -2.03
N LEU A 41 -8.13 -7.70 -0.69
CA LEU A 41 -8.17 -8.96 0.06
C LEU A 41 -9.50 -9.71 -0.15
N ALA A 42 -10.63 -8.99 -0.21
CA ALA A 42 -11.93 -9.61 -0.50
C ALA A 42 -12.00 -10.19 -1.92
N LEU A 43 -11.38 -9.54 -2.91
CA LEU A 43 -11.33 -10.03 -4.29
C LEU A 43 -10.43 -11.27 -4.41
N LEU A 44 -9.30 -11.29 -3.70
CA LEU A 44 -8.41 -12.45 -3.65
C LEU A 44 -9.08 -13.64 -2.94
N ASP A 45 -9.77 -13.39 -1.83
CA ASP A 45 -10.50 -14.41 -1.06
C ASP A 45 -11.66 -15.04 -1.86
N SER A 46 -12.41 -14.21 -2.60
CA SER A 46 -13.50 -14.67 -3.47
C SER A 46 -13.02 -15.34 -4.77
N GLY A 47 -11.72 -15.31 -5.07
CA GLY A 47 -11.15 -15.84 -6.30
C GLY A 47 -11.46 -15.02 -7.56
N ASP A 48 -11.95 -13.77 -7.41
CA ASP A 48 -12.20 -12.85 -8.53
C ASP A 48 -10.89 -12.21 -9.00
N THR A 49 -10.08 -13.01 -9.70
CA THR A 49 -8.73 -12.64 -10.13
C THR A 49 -8.72 -11.44 -11.08
N SER A 50 -9.75 -11.29 -11.94
CA SER A 50 -9.86 -10.16 -12.87
C SER A 50 -9.98 -8.84 -12.11
N ARG A 51 -10.92 -8.76 -11.16
CA ARG A 51 -11.10 -7.53 -10.37
C ARG A 51 -9.94 -7.32 -9.39
N ALA A 52 -9.35 -8.39 -8.88
CA ALA A 52 -8.14 -8.31 -8.04
C ALA A 52 -6.98 -7.66 -8.81
N THR A 53 -6.74 -8.06 -10.07
CA THR A 53 -5.74 -7.43 -10.95
C THR A 53 -6.00 -5.93 -11.11
N ASP A 54 -7.24 -5.53 -11.39
CA ASP A 54 -7.60 -4.12 -11.54
C ASP A 54 -7.43 -3.33 -10.23
N SER A 55 -7.80 -3.92 -9.09
CA SER A 55 -7.64 -3.32 -7.77
C SER A 55 -6.15 -3.14 -7.42
N ALA A 56 -5.31 -4.14 -7.69
CA ALA A 56 -3.88 -4.08 -7.50
C ALA A 56 -3.25 -2.97 -8.36
N HIS A 57 -3.62 -2.88 -9.63
CA HIS A 57 -3.14 -1.82 -10.52
C HIS A 57 -3.48 -0.41 -10.01
N ARG A 58 -4.73 -0.18 -9.59
CA ARG A 58 -5.14 1.12 -8.98
C ARG A 58 -4.35 1.44 -7.73
N THR A 59 -4.08 0.42 -6.91
CA THR A 59 -3.36 0.57 -5.65
C THR A 59 -1.90 0.98 -5.88
N ILE A 60 -1.20 0.36 -6.84
CA ILE A 60 0.20 0.65 -7.19
C ILE A 60 0.43 2.14 -7.42
N SER A 61 -0.45 2.80 -8.17
CA SER A 61 -0.32 4.24 -8.46
C SER A 61 -0.33 5.11 -7.20
N SER A 62 -1.10 4.71 -6.18
CA SER A 62 -1.25 5.47 -4.94
C SER A 62 -0.12 5.23 -3.94
N ILE A 63 0.35 3.98 -3.81
CA ILE A 63 1.36 3.60 -2.82
C ILE A 63 2.77 4.12 -3.17
N ARG A 64 3.01 4.65 -4.37
CA ARG A 64 4.31 5.25 -4.71
C ARG A 64 4.69 6.44 -3.86
N LEU A 65 3.73 7.10 -3.21
CA LEU A 65 3.99 8.29 -2.39
C LEU A 65 4.26 7.96 -0.92
N TYR A 66 3.66 6.90 -0.38
CA TYR A 66 3.68 6.59 1.06
C TYR A 66 3.82 5.09 1.40
N GLY A 67 3.90 4.23 0.39
CA GLY A 67 4.00 2.77 0.53
C GLY A 67 5.44 2.25 0.55
N SER A 68 5.56 0.92 0.56
CA SER A 68 6.82 0.18 0.55
C SER A 68 7.09 -0.47 -0.81
N ASP A 69 8.36 -0.68 -1.14
CA ASP A 69 8.75 -1.46 -2.33
C ASP A 69 8.24 -2.90 -2.29
N ARG A 70 8.12 -3.47 -1.08
CA ARG A 70 7.59 -4.82 -0.89
C ARG A 70 6.11 -4.90 -1.22
N LEU A 71 5.31 -3.93 -0.76
CA LEU A 71 3.90 -3.83 -1.14
C LEU A 71 3.76 -3.64 -2.65
N GLU A 72 4.57 -2.76 -3.27
CA GLU A 72 4.54 -2.58 -4.73
C GLU A 72 4.82 -3.89 -5.49
N LYS A 73 5.82 -4.66 -5.05
CA LYS A 73 6.12 -5.98 -5.65
C LYS A 73 4.98 -6.97 -5.50
N LEU A 74 4.39 -7.10 -4.32
CA LEU A 74 3.26 -8.00 -4.10
C LEU A 74 2.04 -7.62 -4.95
N LEU A 75 1.77 -6.32 -5.08
CA LEU A 75 0.69 -5.83 -5.95
C LEU A 75 1.00 -6.10 -7.43
N ILE A 76 2.26 -6.00 -7.84
CA ILE A 76 2.69 -6.37 -9.20
C ILE A 76 2.49 -7.87 -9.41
N GLU A 77 2.83 -8.72 -8.44
CA GLU A 77 2.60 -10.16 -8.53
C GLU A 77 1.11 -10.49 -8.68
N VAL A 78 0.24 -9.79 -7.94
CA VAL A 78 -1.22 -9.94 -8.10
C VAL A 78 -1.69 -9.46 -9.47
N LYS A 79 -1.23 -8.28 -9.89
CA LYS A 79 -1.60 -7.66 -11.17
C LYS A 79 -1.19 -8.55 -12.35
N ASP A 80 0.03 -9.07 -12.32
CA ASP A 80 0.59 -9.92 -13.38
C ASP A 80 0.17 -11.40 -13.22
N GLN A 81 -0.61 -11.72 -12.17
CA GLN A 81 -1.05 -13.06 -11.82
C GLN A 81 0.12 -14.06 -11.74
N SER A 82 1.28 -13.58 -11.27
CA SER A 82 2.52 -14.36 -11.24
C SER A 82 2.62 -15.23 -9.98
N TYR A 83 1.49 -15.78 -9.53
CA TYR A 83 1.38 -16.60 -8.32
C TYR A 83 0.66 -17.91 -8.61
N SER A 84 1.01 -18.96 -7.86
CA SER A 84 0.27 -20.21 -7.86
C SER A 84 -0.90 -20.16 -6.87
N THR A 85 -1.96 -20.91 -7.15
CA THR A 85 -3.10 -21.07 -6.23
C THR A 85 -2.65 -21.62 -4.86
N GLU A 86 -1.63 -22.48 -4.83
CA GLU A 86 -1.02 -23.02 -3.61
C GLU A 86 -0.38 -21.93 -2.74
N ASN A 87 0.08 -20.84 -3.35
CA ASN A 87 0.73 -19.72 -2.66
C ASN A 87 -0.22 -18.52 -2.41
N LEU A 88 -1.48 -18.58 -2.87
CA LEU A 88 -2.43 -17.46 -2.76
C LEU A 88 -2.65 -17.04 -1.30
N SER A 89 -2.77 -17.99 -0.38
CA SER A 89 -2.95 -17.71 1.06
C SER A 89 -1.76 -16.95 1.65
N LYS A 90 -0.53 -17.35 1.26
CA LYS A 90 0.69 -16.67 1.66
C LYS A 90 0.76 -15.25 1.10
N ILE A 91 0.42 -15.06 -0.18
CA ILE A 91 0.38 -13.74 -0.81
C ILE A 91 -0.64 -12.83 -0.12
N CYS A 92 -1.82 -13.34 0.21
CA CYS A 92 -2.82 -12.57 0.96
C CYS A 92 -2.29 -12.15 2.33
N ALA A 93 -1.62 -13.06 3.05
CA ALA A 93 -1.01 -12.75 4.34
C ALA A 93 0.11 -11.71 4.23
N ASP A 94 0.99 -11.83 3.24
CA ASP A 94 2.07 -10.87 2.98
C ASP A 94 1.50 -9.49 2.59
N ILE A 95 0.46 -9.44 1.74
CA ILE A 95 -0.23 -8.20 1.37
C ILE A 95 -0.89 -7.54 2.58
N LEU A 96 -1.60 -8.33 3.39
CA LEU A 96 -2.23 -7.88 4.62
C LEU A 96 -1.20 -7.23 5.55
N GLN A 97 -0.10 -7.94 5.81
CA GLN A 97 0.98 -7.46 6.66
C GLN A 97 1.58 -6.14 6.15
N GLU A 98 1.85 -6.05 4.84
CA GLU A 98 2.44 -4.84 4.27
C GLU A 98 1.48 -3.65 4.28
N PHE A 99 0.19 -3.86 4.01
CA PHE A 99 -0.81 -2.81 4.18
C PHE A 99 -0.90 -2.32 5.63
N ASP A 100 -0.92 -3.24 6.60
CA ASP A 100 -0.97 -2.88 8.02
C ASP A 100 0.26 -2.09 8.46
N SER A 101 1.44 -2.48 7.98
CA SER A 101 2.68 -1.76 8.22
C SER A 101 2.65 -0.33 7.63
N VAL A 102 2.14 -0.17 6.41
CA VAL A 102 1.98 1.14 5.75
C VAL A 102 0.99 2.01 6.54
N ILE A 103 -0.17 1.46 6.90
CA ILE A 103 -1.22 2.17 7.65
C ILE A 103 -0.71 2.59 9.02
N ALA A 104 -0.03 1.69 9.74
CA ALA A 104 0.59 2.00 11.04
C ALA A 104 1.62 3.13 10.92
N THR A 105 2.51 3.05 9.93
CA THR A 105 3.53 4.08 9.68
C THR A 105 2.90 5.44 9.38
N VAL A 106 1.86 5.47 8.54
CA VAL A 106 1.14 6.72 8.19
C VAL A 106 0.43 7.29 9.42
N ASN A 107 -0.25 6.46 10.21
CA ASN A 107 -0.92 6.89 11.44
C ASN A 107 0.08 7.43 12.46
N GLU A 108 1.15 6.70 12.77
CA GLU A 108 2.19 7.15 13.70
C GLU A 108 2.78 8.49 13.27
N TRP A 109 3.09 8.64 11.97
CA TRP A 109 3.60 9.90 11.46
C TRP A 109 2.58 11.04 11.58
N LEU A 110 1.30 10.79 11.27
CA LEU A 110 0.25 11.80 11.40
C LEU A 110 0.03 12.21 12.86
N GLU A 111 0.12 11.28 13.80
CA GLU A 111 0.03 11.52 15.25
C GLU A 111 1.19 12.40 15.74
N ASP A 112 2.43 12.09 15.33
CA ASP A 112 3.63 12.85 15.68
C ASP A 112 3.63 14.28 15.11
N ASN A 113 2.86 14.52 14.04
CA ASN A 113 2.83 15.79 13.31
C ASN A 113 1.46 16.48 13.35
N LYS A 114 0.71 16.31 14.45
CA LYS A 114 -0.61 16.94 14.65
C LYS A 114 -0.58 18.46 14.81
N ASN A 115 0.56 19.04 15.16
CA ASN A 115 0.70 20.45 15.55
C ASN A 115 1.61 21.23 14.60
#